data_AF-A0A819XSI0-F1
#
_entry.id   AF-A0A819XSI0-F1
#
_cell.length_a   1.000
_cell.length_b   1.000
_cell.length_c   1.000
_cell.angle_alpha   90.00
_cell.angle_beta   90.00
_cell.angle_gamma   90.00
#
_symmetry.space_group_name_H-M   'P 1'
#
loop_
_entity.id
_entity.type
_entity.pdbx_description
1 polymer ?
#
loop_
_entity_poly.entity_id
_entity_poly.type
_entity_poly.pdbx_seq_one_letter_code
_entity_poly.pdbx_strand_id
1 'polypeptide(L)'
;MHNTLITCNLSENNIGDEGARTLSVALQSNKTLTTLDLCWNEIRVDGAQYLSNALKINNTLNTLDLCWNKILTEGAYYLTYVITTIDVRWNGVSEELLHSLGLALRENRKTKENTETIPSGCLYPHSKFEYVQFVECNHRQSFGLFKNVQLAFKRSSATATIPIKPLSPTLSAGAKQRIGLWLAWSAGMTAGAVVLGGVTRLTQSGLSMTNWHWLNDMNPPRSAEAWQEEFERYKRFPEYEQMNREMTLDEFKRIYYMEFAHRMWGRATGLIFAFPACMFWYRGFFDKGMKIRVIVFGSLIAAQGALGWYMVKSGLHKDTLIDGRASVSPYRLAAHLGTAFVLYSGLLWNSFKYLSKPDIYSSTRVPRGWAMGVHGLLSLIFVTVVAGAFVAGLDAGLVYPTFPKMGDHWIPPEYSALSPWYRNMFENPVAVQFNHRVLGLTTTASVLAFSLASLSVKFGRRAATARNLLAAMVIFQASLGIGTLLYHVPVPMAAAHQSGSLVLLSFALWLGYNLKRVPKI
;
A
#
# COMPACT_ATOMS: atom_id res chain seq x y z
N MET A 1 -43.16 -2.12 17.46
CA MET A 1 -42.17 -2.23 18.55
C MET A 1 -42.95 -2.60 19.81
N HIS A 2 -42.50 -3.59 20.58
CA HIS A 2 -43.17 -4.00 21.81
C HIS A 2 -42.93 -2.95 22.91
N ASN A 3 -43.97 -2.21 23.29
CA ASN A 3 -43.93 -1.15 24.30
C ASN A 3 -43.92 -1.68 25.76
N THR A 4 -43.37 -2.88 25.99
CA THR A 4 -43.39 -3.55 27.30
C THR A 4 -42.05 -4.16 27.70
N LEU A 5 -41.03 -4.13 26.83
CA LEU A 5 -39.71 -4.69 27.15
C LEU A 5 -38.94 -3.75 28.09
N ILE A 6 -38.68 -4.23 29.31
CA ILE A 6 -37.94 -3.54 30.37
C ILE A 6 -36.47 -3.97 30.39
N THR A 7 -36.18 -5.24 30.10
CA THR A 7 -34.83 -5.82 30.04
C THR A 7 -34.65 -6.56 28.73
N CYS A 8 -33.50 -6.40 28.09
CA CYS A 8 -33.14 -7.05 26.83
C CYS A 8 -31.73 -7.62 26.93
N ASN A 9 -31.57 -8.92 26.71
CA ASN A 9 -30.27 -9.57 26.62
C ASN A 9 -29.95 -9.89 25.16
N LEU A 10 -28.85 -9.32 24.67
CA LEU A 10 -28.31 -9.54 23.34
C LEU A 10 -26.82 -9.95 23.39
N SER A 11 -26.35 -10.52 24.51
CA SER A 11 -24.98 -11.00 24.64
C SER A 11 -24.64 -12.06 23.58
N GLU A 12 -23.37 -12.17 23.21
CA GLU A 12 -22.85 -13.23 22.32
C GLU A 12 -23.43 -13.27 20.88
N ASN A 13 -23.94 -12.15 20.37
CA ASN A 13 -24.62 -12.10 19.07
C ASN A 13 -23.77 -11.56 17.91
N ASN A 14 -22.46 -11.36 18.11
CA ASN A 14 -21.54 -10.82 17.09
C ASN A 14 -22.07 -9.53 16.43
N ILE A 15 -22.67 -8.65 17.23
CA ILE A 15 -23.34 -7.42 16.79
C ILE A 15 -22.37 -6.48 16.06
N GLY A 16 -21.14 -6.32 16.57
CA GLY A 16 -20.12 -5.42 16.03
C GLY A 16 -20.54 -3.94 16.01
N ASP A 17 -19.70 -3.07 15.43
CA ASP A 17 -19.95 -1.62 15.42
C ASP A 17 -21.20 -1.22 14.61
N GLU A 18 -21.49 -1.92 13.51
CA GLU A 18 -22.68 -1.66 12.68
C GLU A 18 -23.98 -2.11 13.35
N GLY A 19 -23.94 -3.22 14.09
CA GLY A 19 -25.07 -3.65 14.89
C GLY A 19 -25.33 -2.69 16.06
N ALA A 20 -24.26 -2.20 16.72
CA ALA A 20 -24.36 -1.17 17.75
C ALA A 20 -24.93 0.15 17.19
N ARG A 21 -24.56 0.53 15.96
CA ARG A 21 -25.17 1.67 15.24
C ARG A 21 -26.66 1.47 14.99
N THR A 22 -27.09 0.26 14.68
CA THR A 22 -28.50 -0.04 14.44
C THR A 22 -29.29 -0.01 15.76
N LEU A 23 -28.74 -0.60 16.82
CA LEU A 23 -29.30 -0.54 18.17
C LEU A 23 -29.40 0.88 18.69
N SER A 24 -28.41 1.73 18.43
CA SER A 24 -28.42 3.12 18.90
C SER A 24 -29.59 3.93 18.32
N VAL A 25 -30.01 3.66 17.09
CA VAL A 25 -31.21 4.27 16.49
C VAL A 25 -32.48 3.81 17.21
N ALA A 26 -32.57 2.51 17.51
CA ALA A 26 -33.71 1.96 18.25
C ALA A 26 -33.77 2.47 19.71
N LEU A 27 -32.61 2.63 20.36
CA LEU A 27 -32.51 3.16 21.71
C LEU A 27 -33.01 4.61 21.81
N GLN A 28 -32.73 5.47 20.83
CA GLN A 28 -33.16 6.88 20.89
C GLN A 28 -34.68 7.05 21.01
N SER A 29 -35.46 6.19 20.36
CA SER A 29 -36.93 6.23 20.40
C SER A 29 -37.54 5.31 21.45
N ASN A 30 -36.76 4.39 22.04
CA ASN A 30 -37.24 3.49 23.08
C ASN A 30 -37.52 4.25 24.39
N LYS A 31 -38.68 3.99 25.00
CA LYS A 31 -39.13 4.63 26.24
C LYS A 31 -39.40 3.65 27.40
N THR A 32 -39.07 2.36 27.23
CA THR A 32 -39.46 1.30 28.18
C THR A 32 -38.28 0.48 28.68
N LEU A 33 -37.23 0.36 27.87
CA LEU A 33 -36.06 -0.43 28.18
C LEU A 33 -35.21 0.29 29.23
N THR A 34 -34.94 -0.41 30.32
CA THR A 34 -34.14 0.06 31.45
C THR A 34 -32.81 -0.67 31.57
N THR A 35 -32.75 -1.93 31.11
CA THR A 35 -31.55 -2.78 31.17
C THR A 35 -31.25 -3.40 29.81
N LEU A 36 -30.01 -3.26 29.34
CA LEU A 36 -29.54 -3.83 28.08
C LEU A 36 -28.20 -4.55 28.29
N ASP A 37 -28.14 -5.83 27.92
CA ASP A 37 -26.91 -6.62 27.94
C ASP A 37 -26.37 -6.80 26.50
N LEU A 38 -25.15 -6.32 26.28
CA LEU A 38 -24.38 -6.42 25.03
C LEU A 38 -23.02 -7.10 25.28
N CYS A 39 -22.87 -7.90 26.32
CA CYS A 39 -21.62 -8.58 26.60
C CYS A 39 -21.19 -9.49 25.42
N TRP A 40 -19.88 -9.54 25.15
CA TRP A 40 -19.27 -10.40 24.14
C TRP A 40 -19.84 -10.26 22.71
N ASN A 41 -19.84 -9.03 22.18
CA ASN A 41 -20.45 -8.70 20.89
C ASN A 41 -19.50 -8.10 19.85
N GLU A 42 -18.19 -8.15 20.10
CA GLU A 42 -17.15 -7.53 19.26
C GLU A 42 -17.33 -6.01 19.01
N ILE A 43 -18.04 -5.31 19.89
CA ILE A 43 -18.23 -3.86 19.82
C ILE A 43 -16.88 -3.18 20.09
N ARG A 44 -16.49 -2.23 19.23
CA ARG A 44 -15.24 -1.47 19.32
C ARG A 44 -15.51 -0.02 19.69
N VAL A 45 -14.49 0.83 19.57
CA VAL A 45 -14.55 2.27 19.86
C VAL A 45 -15.73 2.95 19.12
N ASP A 46 -15.89 2.67 17.82
CA ASP A 46 -16.95 3.27 17.01
C ASP A 46 -18.35 2.86 17.50
N GLY A 47 -18.55 1.57 17.81
CA GLY A 47 -19.79 1.06 18.39
C GLY A 47 -20.12 1.67 19.75
N ALA A 48 -19.13 1.82 20.63
CA ALA A 48 -19.30 2.50 21.91
C ALA A 48 -19.70 3.98 21.75
N GLN A 49 -19.13 4.67 20.76
CA GLN A 49 -19.51 6.05 20.43
C GLN A 49 -20.97 6.15 19.96
N TYR A 50 -21.44 5.20 19.14
CA TYR A 50 -22.84 5.16 18.70
C TYR A 50 -23.79 4.98 19.88
N LEU A 51 -23.50 4.04 20.78
CA LEU A 51 -24.31 3.80 21.98
C LEU A 51 -24.33 5.04 22.88
N SER A 52 -23.17 5.65 23.15
CA SER A 52 -23.07 6.88 23.94
C SER A 52 -23.98 8.00 23.41
N ASN A 53 -23.97 8.24 22.10
CA ASN A 53 -24.81 9.29 21.51
C ASN A 53 -26.30 9.00 21.61
N ALA A 54 -26.72 7.73 21.55
CA ALA A 54 -28.10 7.35 21.79
C ALA A 54 -28.50 7.56 23.26
N LEU A 55 -27.61 7.26 24.20
CA LEU A 55 -27.85 7.40 25.64
C LEU A 55 -27.92 8.85 26.11
N LYS A 56 -27.33 9.81 25.37
CA LYS A 56 -27.56 11.25 25.62
C LYS A 56 -29.02 11.68 25.38
N ILE A 57 -29.76 10.92 24.58
CA ILE A 57 -31.16 11.19 24.21
C ILE A 57 -32.11 10.25 24.97
N ASN A 58 -31.68 9.00 25.18
CA ASN A 58 -32.44 7.99 25.90
C ASN A 58 -32.27 8.17 27.42
N ASN A 59 -33.35 8.59 28.08
CA ASN A 59 -33.36 8.80 29.53
C ASN A 59 -33.90 7.60 30.32
N THR A 60 -34.28 6.50 29.65
CA THR A 60 -34.94 5.35 30.28
C THR A 60 -33.97 4.20 30.58
N LEU A 61 -32.90 4.05 29.79
CA LEU A 61 -31.88 3.04 30.00
C LEU A 61 -30.99 3.45 31.19
N ASN A 62 -30.93 2.59 32.20
CA ASN A 62 -30.21 2.83 33.43
C ASN A 62 -29.03 1.85 33.60
N THR A 63 -29.10 0.68 32.97
CA THR A 63 -28.08 -0.36 33.05
C THR A 63 -27.66 -0.82 31.66
N LEU A 64 -26.36 -0.77 31.37
CA LEU A 64 -25.77 -1.26 30.14
C LEU A 64 -24.58 -2.18 30.43
N ASP A 65 -24.66 -3.44 30.03
CA ASP A 65 -23.53 -4.37 30.10
C ASP A 65 -22.80 -4.40 28.74
N LEU A 66 -21.51 -4.08 28.76
CA LEU A 66 -20.60 -4.13 27.61
C LEU A 66 -19.39 -5.02 27.88
N CYS A 67 -19.44 -5.94 28.85
CA CYS A 67 -18.32 -6.81 29.16
C CYS A 67 -17.80 -7.58 27.92
N TRP A 68 -16.52 -7.95 27.92
CA TRP A 68 -15.93 -8.80 26.87
C TRP A 68 -16.08 -8.25 25.44
N ASN A 69 -16.04 -6.93 25.28
CA ASN A 69 -15.99 -6.28 23.98
C ASN A 69 -14.55 -5.77 23.68
N LYS A 70 -14.40 -4.93 22.65
CA LYS A 70 -13.11 -4.38 22.21
C LYS A 70 -13.17 -2.84 22.19
N ILE A 71 -13.87 -2.23 23.15
CA ILE A 71 -14.12 -0.78 23.15
C ILE A 71 -12.86 0.04 23.46
N LEU A 72 -11.87 -0.54 24.18
CA LEU A 72 -10.64 0.12 24.63
C LEU A 72 -10.90 1.35 25.53
N THR A 73 -9.83 1.91 26.09
CA THR A 73 -9.88 3.16 26.88
C THR A 73 -10.58 4.30 26.13
N GLU A 74 -10.33 4.44 24.83
CA GLU A 74 -10.95 5.49 24.00
C GLU A 74 -12.48 5.35 23.91
N GLY A 75 -13.00 4.13 23.71
CA GLY A 75 -14.43 3.88 23.63
C GLY A 75 -15.14 4.05 24.97
N ALA A 76 -14.51 3.61 26.07
CA ALA A 76 -15.05 3.77 27.42
C ALA A 76 -15.19 5.25 27.81
N TYR A 77 -14.29 6.11 27.34
CA TYR A 77 -14.37 7.55 27.60
C TYR A 77 -15.70 8.17 27.13
N TYR A 78 -16.24 7.71 25.99
CA TYR A 78 -17.54 8.18 25.49
C TYR A 78 -18.71 7.84 26.41
N LEU A 79 -18.59 6.78 27.22
CA LEU A 79 -19.67 6.24 28.03
C LEU A 79 -19.69 6.80 29.46
N THR A 80 -18.67 7.56 29.85
CA THR A 80 -18.43 8.07 31.21
C THR A 80 -19.61 8.88 31.81
N TYR A 81 -20.36 9.62 30.98
CA TYR A 81 -21.37 10.59 31.45
C TYR A 81 -22.78 10.38 30.89
N VAL A 82 -23.10 9.17 30.42
CA VAL A 82 -24.37 8.93 29.70
C VAL A 82 -25.31 7.96 30.39
N ILE A 83 -24.87 7.25 31.43
CA ILE A 83 -25.69 6.25 32.13
C ILE A 83 -25.33 6.15 33.61
N THR A 84 -26.19 5.51 34.39
CA THR A 84 -26.05 5.33 35.86
C THR A 84 -25.32 4.07 36.25
N THR A 85 -25.44 3.00 35.46
CA THR A 85 -24.76 1.72 35.70
C THR A 85 -24.23 1.19 34.38
N ILE A 86 -22.93 0.91 34.31
CA ILE A 86 -22.30 0.32 33.14
C ILE A 86 -21.24 -0.70 33.55
N ASP A 87 -21.18 -1.82 32.84
CA ASP A 87 -20.07 -2.77 32.95
C ASP A 87 -19.22 -2.72 31.67
N VAL A 88 -17.95 -2.35 31.83
CA VAL A 88 -16.96 -2.29 30.73
C VAL A 88 -15.76 -3.19 31.00
N ARG A 89 -15.89 -4.20 31.85
CA ARG A 89 -14.79 -5.14 32.13
C ARG A 89 -14.38 -5.90 30.86
N TRP A 90 -13.14 -6.36 30.84
CA TRP A 90 -12.61 -7.18 29.74
C TRP A 90 -12.66 -6.50 28.37
N ASN A 91 -12.40 -5.20 28.33
CA ASN A 91 -12.45 -4.37 27.12
C ASN A 91 -11.12 -3.70 26.74
N GLY A 92 -10.04 -3.96 27.49
CA GLY A 92 -8.76 -3.24 27.33
C GLY A 92 -8.82 -1.78 27.79
N VAL A 93 -9.61 -1.50 28.83
CA VAL A 93 -9.70 -0.19 29.48
C VAL A 93 -8.61 -0.08 30.55
N SER A 94 -7.92 1.07 30.64
CA SER A 94 -6.91 1.30 31.67
C SER A 94 -7.52 1.42 33.07
N GLU A 95 -6.80 0.95 34.09
CA GLU A 95 -7.21 1.07 35.50
C GLU A 95 -7.51 2.52 35.92
N GLU A 96 -6.72 3.48 35.43
CA GLU A 96 -6.94 4.92 35.66
C GLU A 96 -8.31 5.40 35.12
N LEU A 97 -8.73 4.88 33.95
CA LEU A 97 -10.03 5.22 33.38
C LEU A 97 -11.17 4.48 34.08
N LEU A 98 -10.97 3.24 34.52
CA LEU A 98 -11.98 2.53 35.33
C LEU A 98 -12.30 3.28 36.62
N HIS A 99 -11.28 3.85 37.27
CA HIS A 99 -11.44 4.67 38.47
C HIS A 99 -12.25 5.95 38.19
N SER A 100 -11.89 6.72 37.15
CA SER A 100 -12.62 7.95 36.80
C SER A 100 -14.04 7.69 36.29
N LEU A 101 -14.27 6.56 35.61
CA LEU A 101 -15.60 6.09 35.24
C LEU A 101 -16.46 5.80 36.47
N GLY A 102 -15.91 5.15 37.49
CA GLY A 102 -16.60 4.92 38.77
C GLY A 102 -17.05 6.21 39.46
N LEU A 103 -16.21 7.26 39.44
CA LEU A 103 -16.57 8.57 39.98
C LEU A 103 -17.70 9.24 39.19
N ALA A 104 -17.62 9.20 37.85
CA ALA A 104 -18.63 9.80 36.98
C ALA A 104 -20.01 9.11 37.10
N LEU A 105 -20.04 7.78 37.23
CA LEU A 105 -21.27 7.03 37.47
C LEU A 105 -21.92 7.39 38.80
N ARG A 106 -21.11 7.64 39.85
CA ARG A 106 -21.59 8.08 41.16
C ARG A 106 -22.25 9.47 41.09
N GLU A 107 -21.67 10.40 40.33
CA GLU A 107 -22.26 11.72 40.08
C GLU A 107 -23.54 11.64 39.22
N ASN A 108 -23.57 10.79 38.20
CA ASN A 108 -24.78 10.57 37.39
C ASN A 108 -25.93 9.96 38.24
N ARG A 109 -25.61 9.13 39.24
CA ARG A 109 -26.60 8.58 40.17
C ARG A 109 -27.19 9.68 41.07
N LYS A 110 -26.34 10.54 41.64
CA LYS A 110 -26.78 11.67 42.47
C LYS A 110 -27.63 12.69 41.71
N THR A 111 -27.29 13.00 40.47
CA THR A 111 -28.03 13.97 39.63
C THR A 111 -29.41 13.46 39.19
N LYS A 112 -29.59 12.13 39.06
CA LYS A 112 -30.92 11.54 38.85
C LYS A 112 -31.74 11.41 40.15
N GLU A 113 -31.09 11.32 41.32
CA GLU A 113 -31.76 11.29 42.63
C GLU A 113 -32.17 12.70 43.12
N ASN A 114 -31.44 13.76 42.72
CA ASN A 114 -31.70 15.15 43.10
C ASN A 114 -32.09 16.01 41.88
N THR A 115 -33.34 15.91 41.43
CA THR A 115 -33.95 16.98 40.63
C THR A 115 -34.45 18.10 41.55
N GLU A 116 -33.54 19.00 41.97
CA GLU A 116 -33.83 20.39 42.31
C GLU A 116 -32.51 21.19 42.40
N THR A 117 -32.41 22.21 41.52
CA THR A 117 -31.47 23.36 41.51
C THR A 117 -29.95 23.16 41.73
N ILE A 118 -29.18 23.42 40.67
CA ILE A 118 -27.71 23.65 40.73
C ILE A 118 -27.43 25.16 40.76
N PRO A 119 -26.44 25.64 41.53
CA PRO A 119 -25.59 26.72 41.04
C PRO A 119 -24.13 26.29 40.84
N SER A 120 -23.64 26.76 39.71
CA SER A 120 -22.29 26.89 39.20
C SER A 120 -21.13 26.98 40.21
N GLY A 121 -20.09 26.16 39.94
CA GLY A 121 -18.69 26.46 40.25
C GLY A 121 -18.07 25.64 41.39
N CYS A 122 -16.98 24.91 41.07
CA CYS A 122 -15.77 24.62 41.87
C CYS A 122 -15.20 23.25 41.42
N LEU A 123 -14.01 23.17 40.80
CA LEU A 123 -12.68 23.13 41.43
C LEU A 123 -12.54 22.01 42.46
N TYR A 124 -11.79 20.98 42.04
CA TYR A 124 -11.42 19.81 42.83
C TYR A 124 -10.55 20.17 44.05
N PRO A 125 -10.76 19.47 45.17
CA PRO A 125 -9.66 19.10 46.04
C PRO A 125 -9.51 17.57 46.13
N HIS A 126 -8.27 17.13 45.97
CA HIS A 126 -7.82 15.78 46.27
C HIS A 126 -8.04 15.45 47.75
N SER A 127 -8.77 14.37 48.06
CA SER A 127 -8.48 13.54 49.23
C SER A 127 -9.12 12.16 49.10
N LYS A 128 -8.47 11.19 49.74
CA LYS A 128 -8.75 9.75 49.81
C LYS A 128 -10.23 9.42 49.97
N PHE A 129 -10.66 8.24 49.52
CA PHE A 129 -11.44 7.22 50.26
C PHE A 129 -12.33 6.33 49.36
N GLU A 130 -12.28 5.03 49.71
CA GLU A 130 -13.24 3.92 49.57
C GLU A 130 -13.59 3.32 48.19
N TYR A 131 -13.25 2.03 48.06
CA TYR A 131 -13.59 1.11 46.97
C TYR A 131 -15.11 0.92 46.85
N VAL A 132 -15.65 1.12 45.66
CA VAL A 132 -17.07 0.90 45.33
C VAL A 132 -17.33 -0.59 45.07
N GLN A 133 -18.41 -1.14 45.62
CA GLN A 133 -18.87 -2.52 45.37
C GLN A 133 -19.13 -2.77 43.88
N PHE A 134 -18.54 -3.85 43.37
CA PHE A 134 -18.64 -4.30 41.98
C PHE A 134 -19.72 -5.39 41.83
N VAL A 135 -20.51 -5.33 40.75
CA VAL A 135 -21.45 -6.40 40.36
C VAL A 135 -20.62 -7.61 39.87
N GLU A 136 -20.81 -8.80 40.42
CA GLU A 136 -20.16 -10.02 39.92
C GLU A 136 -20.73 -10.41 38.54
N CYS A 137 -19.86 -10.54 37.52
CA CYS A 137 -20.26 -11.09 36.22
C CYS A 137 -20.23 -12.62 36.34
N ASN A 138 -21.40 -13.24 36.35
CA ASN A 138 -21.54 -14.67 36.60
C ASN A 138 -21.39 -15.47 35.28
N HIS A 139 -20.16 -15.62 34.79
CA HIS A 139 -19.86 -16.44 33.62
C HIS A 139 -19.36 -17.84 34.04
N ARG A 140 -20.29 -18.71 34.44
CA ARG A 140 -20.14 -20.16 34.32
C ARG A 140 -21.47 -20.75 33.88
N GLN A 141 -21.38 -21.62 32.88
CA GLN A 141 -22.44 -22.46 32.29
C GLN A 141 -23.20 -21.86 31.10
N SER A 142 -22.65 -22.07 29.90
CA SER A 142 -23.39 -22.77 28.82
C SER A 142 -22.52 -22.86 27.55
N PHE A 143 -21.60 -23.82 27.53
CA PHE A 143 -21.23 -24.47 26.28
C PHE A 143 -22.45 -25.27 25.81
N GLY A 144 -23.10 -24.86 24.72
CA GLY A 144 -24.06 -25.69 23.97
C GLY A 144 -25.45 -25.08 23.75
N LEU A 145 -25.86 -25.09 22.48
CA LEU A 145 -27.14 -24.64 21.88
C LEU A 145 -27.32 -23.11 21.91
N PHE A 146 -27.60 -22.38 20.82
CA PHE A 146 -28.65 -22.61 19.83
C PHE A 146 -28.33 -21.93 18.48
N LYS A 147 -28.69 -22.63 17.39
CA LYS A 147 -28.96 -22.06 16.07
C LYS A 147 -30.36 -21.42 16.07
N ASN A 148 -30.52 -20.38 15.25
CA ASN A 148 -31.77 -19.81 14.70
C ASN A 148 -32.43 -18.67 15.49
N VAL A 149 -32.12 -17.42 15.11
CA VAL A 149 -33.14 -16.36 14.89
C VAL A 149 -32.68 -15.45 13.75
N GLN A 150 -32.93 -15.89 12.50
CA GLN A 150 -33.11 -14.96 11.39
C GLN A 150 -34.57 -15.08 11.00
N LEU A 151 -35.40 -14.06 11.28
CA LEU A 151 -36.56 -13.67 10.47
C LEU A 151 -37.26 -12.46 11.09
N ALA A 152 -37.79 -11.62 10.18
CA ALA A 152 -38.76 -10.55 10.39
C ALA A 152 -38.24 -9.16 10.81
N PHE A 153 -37.70 -8.40 9.84
CA PHE A 153 -38.07 -6.99 9.66
C PHE A 153 -38.07 -6.62 8.17
N LYS A 154 -39.19 -6.89 7.50
CA LYS A 154 -39.55 -6.32 6.19
C LYS A 154 -40.90 -5.63 6.35
N ARG A 155 -40.90 -4.31 6.51
CA ARG A 155 -41.81 -3.32 5.90
C ARG A 155 -41.88 -2.01 6.71
N SER A 156 -41.55 -0.94 5.99
CA SER A 156 -42.11 0.43 6.04
C SER A 156 -42.12 1.21 7.37
N SER A 157 -41.31 2.27 7.45
CA SER A 157 -41.84 3.63 7.30
C SER A 157 -40.72 4.61 6.96
N ALA A 158 -41.06 5.60 6.14
CA ALA A 158 -40.18 6.68 5.71
C ALA A 158 -39.49 7.34 6.91
N THR A 159 -38.16 7.33 6.91
CA THR A 159 -37.33 7.98 7.92
C THR A 159 -36.87 9.31 7.35
N ALA A 160 -37.29 10.40 7.98
CA ALA A 160 -36.68 11.70 7.77
C ALA A 160 -35.18 11.59 8.07
N THR A 161 -34.35 11.71 7.04
CA THR A 161 -32.89 11.74 7.17
C THR A 161 -32.48 13.04 7.86
N ILE A 162 -32.34 12.99 9.18
CA ILE A 162 -31.53 13.97 9.90
C ILE A 162 -30.07 13.69 9.48
N PRO A 163 -29.32 14.66 8.91
CA PRO A 163 -27.94 14.46 8.53
C PRO A 163 -27.08 14.34 9.80
N ILE A 164 -26.86 13.10 10.25
CA ILE A 164 -25.89 12.79 11.31
C ILE A 164 -24.49 13.01 10.72
N LYS A 165 -23.85 14.11 11.12
CA LYS A 165 -22.45 14.40 10.79
C LYS A 165 -21.57 13.47 11.64
N PRO A 166 -20.76 12.57 11.04
CA PRO A 166 -19.88 11.70 11.80
C PRO A 166 -18.85 12.54 12.58
N LEU A 167 -18.73 12.28 13.88
CA LEU A 167 -17.85 12.98 14.83
C LEU A 167 -16.51 12.23 15.04
N SER A 168 -15.94 11.81 13.93
CA SER A 168 -14.51 11.91 13.61
C SER A 168 -14.51 12.48 12.18
N PRO A 169 -13.51 13.25 11.69
CA PRO A 169 -13.54 13.68 10.31
C PRO A 169 -13.25 12.46 9.43
N THR A 170 -14.22 11.58 9.26
CA THR A 170 -14.20 10.56 8.22
C THR A 170 -14.09 11.33 6.93
N LEU A 171 -12.91 11.30 6.33
CA LEU A 171 -12.58 12.07 5.14
C LEU A 171 -13.71 11.93 4.12
N SER A 172 -14.17 13.07 3.60
CA SER A 172 -15.21 13.08 2.58
C SER A 172 -14.79 12.17 1.42
N ALA A 173 -15.78 11.58 0.73
CA ALA A 173 -15.50 10.72 -0.42
C ALA A 173 -14.59 11.41 -1.44
N GLY A 174 -14.78 12.72 -1.67
CA GLY A 174 -13.90 13.53 -2.52
C GLY A 174 -12.47 13.67 -1.99
N ALA A 175 -12.27 13.81 -0.68
CA ALA A 175 -10.93 13.83 -0.09
C ALA A 175 -10.21 12.49 -0.26
N LYS A 176 -10.90 11.38 -0.03
CA LYS A 176 -10.39 10.02 -0.28
C LYS A 176 -10.00 9.85 -1.75
N GLN A 177 -10.86 10.24 -2.67
CA GLN A 177 -10.60 10.15 -4.11
C GLN A 177 -9.37 10.96 -4.52
N ARG A 178 -9.21 12.19 -4.01
CA ARG A 178 -8.03 13.02 -4.29
C ARG A 178 -6.73 12.37 -3.80
N ILE A 179 -6.71 11.78 -2.61
CA ILE A 179 -5.54 11.03 -2.11
C ILE A 179 -5.24 9.84 -3.01
N GLY A 180 -6.27 9.08 -3.38
CA GLY A 180 -6.13 7.95 -4.29
C GLY A 180 -5.55 8.34 -5.65
N LEU A 181 -6.08 9.39 -6.27
CA LEU A 181 -5.60 9.91 -7.55
C LEU A 181 -4.17 10.44 -7.45
N TRP A 182 -3.83 11.14 -6.37
CA TRP A 182 -2.46 11.61 -6.14
C TRP A 182 -1.46 10.45 -6.02
N LEU A 183 -1.80 9.40 -5.28
CA LEU A 183 -0.96 8.20 -5.17
C LEU A 183 -0.83 7.48 -6.52
N ALA A 184 -1.93 7.38 -7.28
CA ALA A 184 -1.91 6.78 -8.63
C ALA A 184 -1.05 7.60 -9.60
N TRP A 185 -1.16 8.94 -9.57
CA TRP A 185 -0.31 9.84 -10.35
C TRP A 185 1.16 9.72 -9.96
N SER A 186 1.46 9.64 -8.66
CA SER A 186 2.83 9.44 -8.16
C SER A 186 3.40 8.09 -8.63
N ALA A 187 2.58 7.03 -8.65
CA ALA A 187 2.96 5.76 -9.24
C ALA A 187 3.21 5.89 -10.75
N GLY A 188 2.36 6.63 -11.48
CA GLY A 188 2.55 6.95 -12.90
C GLY A 188 3.85 7.72 -13.18
N MET A 189 4.17 8.71 -12.35
CA MET A 189 5.45 9.44 -12.42
C MET A 189 6.63 8.51 -12.19
N THR A 190 6.55 7.61 -11.20
CA THR A 190 7.58 6.60 -10.94
C THR A 190 7.75 5.65 -12.13
N ALA A 191 6.65 5.20 -12.74
CA ALA A 191 6.69 4.40 -13.96
C ALA A 191 7.35 5.15 -15.12
N GLY A 192 7.00 6.41 -15.35
CA GLY A 192 7.64 7.26 -16.36
C GLY A 192 9.15 7.40 -16.12
N ALA A 193 9.57 7.54 -14.87
CA ALA A 193 10.99 7.60 -14.51
C ALA A 193 11.71 6.30 -14.87
N VAL A 194 11.11 5.14 -14.58
CA VAL A 194 11.64 3.83 -14.97
C VAL A 194 11.77 3.73 -16.49
N VAL A 195 10.75 4.10 -17.27
CA VAL A 195 10.81 4.05 -18.74
C VAL A 195 11.93 4.94 -19.28
N LEU A 196 11.97 6.21 -18.85
CA LEU A 196 13.00 7.15 -19.27
C LEU A 196 14.40 6.65 -18.88
N GLY A 197 14.58 6.13 -17.67
CA GLY A 197 15.86 5.59 -17.21
C GLY A 197 16.29 4.34 -17.97
N GLY A 198 15.33 3.49 -18.36
CA GLY A 198 15.57 2.37 -19.27
C GLY A 198 16.11 2.83 -20.62
N VAL A 199 15.48 3.85 -21.23
CA VAL A 199 15.97 4.44 -22.47
C VAL A 199 17.35 5.05 -22.28
N THR A 200 17.57 5.85 -21.22
CA THR A 200 18.89 6.43 -20.88
C THR A 200 19.99 5.36 -20.79
N ARG A 201 19.71 4.18 -20.22
CA ARG A 201 20.66 3.07 -20.16
C ARG A 201 20.89 2.41 -21.52
N LEU A 202 19.81 2.20 -22.29
CA LEU A 202 19.86 1.54 -23.60
C LEU A 202 20.56 2.41 -24.66
N THR A 203 20.46 3.74 -24.54
CA THR A 203 21.16 4.71 -25.39
C THR A 203 22.53 5.13 -24.84
N GLN A 204 23.02 4.45 -23.79
CA GLN A 204 24.31 4.74 -23.14
C GLN A 204 24.49 6.22 -22.79
N SER A 205 23.40 6.86 -22.36
CA SER A 205 23.39 8.29 -22.06
C SER A 205 23.63 8.59 -20.59
N GLY A 206 23.76 7.56 -19.74
CA GLY A 206 23.76 7.71 -18.28
C GLY A 206 25.00 8.34 -17.65
N LEU A 207 26.06 8.59 -18.42
CA LEU A 207 27.31 9.24 -17.95
C LEU A 207 27.60 10.56 -18.68
N SER A 208 26.63 11.09 -19.45
CA SER A 208 26.76 12.30 -20.24
C SER A 208 26.75 13.59 -19.41
N MET A 209 26.09 13.58 -18.25
CA MET A 209 26.00 14.70 -17.30
C MET A 209 26.78 14.39 -16.01
N THR A 210 28.01 14.87 -15.91
CA THR A 210 28.90 14.50 -14.79
C THR A 210 28.79 15.41 -13.57
N ASN A 211 28.22 16.60 -13.72
CA ASN A 211 27.95 17.53 -12.63
C ASN A 211 26.65 17.18 -11.86
N TRP A 212 26.65 17.51 -10.57
CA TRP A 212 25.55 17.26 -9.63
C TRP A 212 25.25 18.46 -8.73
N HIS A 213 25.11 19.63 -9.32
CA HIS A 213 24.60 20.81 -8.64
C HIS A 213 23.07 20.67 -8.51
N TRP A 214 22.59 20.79 -7.28
CA TRP A 214 21.19 20.54 -6.93
C TRP A 214 20.20 21.44 -7.70
N LEU A 215 20.56 22.69 -7.98
CA LEU A 215 19.72 23.68 -8.66
C LEU A 215 20.33 24.21 -9.96
N ASN A 216 21.65 24.40 -10.04
CA ASN A 216 22.29 25.00 -11.21
C ASN A 216 22.18 24.12 -12.46
N ASP A 217 22.21 22.80 -12.29
CA ASP A 217 22.10 21.83 -13.40
C ASP A 217 20.63 21.56 -13.80
N MET A 218 19.70 22.46 -13.45
CA MET A 218 18.32 22.43 -13.98
C MET A 218 18.20 23.11 -15.34
N ASN A 219 19.19 23.90 -15.73
CA ASN A 219 19.21 24.56 -17.04
C ASN A 219 20.27 23.90 -17.93
N PRO A 220 19.90 23.35 -19.11
CA PRO A 220 20.88 22.88 -20.07
C PRO A 220 21.64 24.08 -20.67
N PRO A 221 22.85 23.86 -21.24
CA PRO A 221 23.59 24.91 -21.94
C PRO A 221 22.73 25.58 -23.02
N ARG A 222 22.82 26.92 -23.13
CA ARG A 222 21.97 27.71 -24.05
C ARG A 222 22.75 28.38 -25.17
N SER A 223 24.04 28.66 -24.98
CA SER A 223 24.90 29.25 -26.02
C SER A 223 25.78 28.18 -26.66
N ALA A 224 26.32 28.49 -27.86
CA ALA A 224 27.21 27.58 -28.57
C ALA A 224 28.50 27.33 -27.76
N GLU A 225 29.02 28.36 -27.11
CA GLU A 225 30.22 28.31 -26.28
C GLU A 225 30.02 27.41 -25.06
N ALA A 226 28.88 27.54 -24.38
CA ALA A 226 28.55 26.71 -23.22
C ALA A 226 28.38 25.22 -23.61
N TRP A 227 27.81 24.94 -24.79
CA TRP A 227 27.75 23.59 -25.33
C TRP A 227 29.13 23.02 -25.64
N GLN A 228 30.03 23.83 -26.20
CA GLN A 228 31.39 23.40 -26.48
C GLN A 228 32.15 23.11 -25.19
N GLU A 229 32.04 23.97 -24.18
CA GLU A 229 32.68 23.76 -22.87
C GLU A 229 32.22 22.45 -22.21
N GLU A 230 30.90 22.20 -22.21
CA GLU A 230 30.32 20.98 -21.67
C GLU A 230 30.80 19.74 -22.43
N PHE A 231 30.90 19.82 -23.76
CA PHE A 231 31.41 18.73 -24.59
C PHE A 231 32.91 18.48 -24.36
N GLU A 232 33.74 19.54 -24.29
CA GLU A 232 35.15 19.41 -23.92
C GLU A 232 35.35 18.84 -22.52
N ARG A 233 34.39 19.07 -21.61
CA ARG A 233 34.39 18.39 -20.30
C ARG A 233 34.06 16.90 -20.44
N TYR A 234 33.06 16.55 -21.24
CA TYR A 234 32.68 15.15 -21.50
C TYR A 234 33.85 14.34 -22.08
N LYS A 235 34.65 14.93 -22.97
CA LYS A 235 35.84 14.30 -23.58
C LYS A 235 36.90 13.81 -22.58
N ARG A 236 36.87 14.33 -21.33
CA ARG A 236 37.82 13.95 -20.27
C ARG A 236 37.44 12.63 -19.57
N PHE A 237 36.23 12.11 -19.82
CA PHE A 237 35.74 10.93 -19.14
C PHE A 237 36.04 9.64 -19.93
N PRO A 238 36.22 8.50 -19.24
CA PRO A 238 36.53 7.22 -19.88
C PRO A 238 35.50 6.76 -20.93
N GLU A 239 34.22 7.12 -20.79
CA GLU A 239 33.18 6.76 -21.77
C GLU A 239 33.47 7.35 -23.15
N TYR A 240 33.93 8.60 -23.22
CA TYR A 240 34.35 9.21 -24.48
C TYR A 240 35.56 8.48 -25.08
N GLU A 241 36.57 8.18 -24.25
CA GLU A 241 37.78 7.48 -24.70
C GLU A 241 37.49 6.06 -25.20
N GLN A 242 36.49 5.37 -24.67
CA GLN A 242 36.25 3.95 -24.97
C GLN A 242 35.16 3.73 -26.02
N MET A 243 34.13 4.57 -26.03
CA MET A 243 32.90 4.31 -26.79
C MET A 243 32.57 5.41 -27.80
N ASN A 244 32.99 6.66 -27.53
CA ASN A 244 32.48 7.84 -28.24
C ASN A 244 33.58 8.75 -28.82
N ARG A 245 34.79 8.24 -29.11
CA ARG A 245 35.96 9.06 -29.55
C ARG A 245 35.71 9.95 -30.76
N GLU A 246 34.82 9.54 -31.65
CA GLU A 246 34.51 10.25 -32.89
C GLU A 246 33.17 11.00 -32.82
N MET A 247 32.55 11.06 -31.65
CA MET A 247 31.25 11.69 -31.44
C MET A 247 31.30 13.18 -31.78
N THR A 248 30.30 13.64 -32.51
CA THR A 248 30.06 15.04 -32.82
C THR A 248 29.35 15.76 -31.68
N LEU A 249 29.41 17.10 -31.66
CA LEU A 249 28.68 17.90 -30.67
C LEU A 249 27.16 17.64 -30.71
N ASP A 250 26.58 17.41 -31.90
CA ASP A 250 25.15 17.18 -32.03
C ASP A 250 24.72 15.78 -31.55
N GLU A 251 25.58 14.78 -31.69
CA GLU A 251 25.37 13.47 -31.07
C GLU A 251 25.49 13.55 -29.55
N PHE A 252 26.46 14.31 -29.03
CA PHE A 252 26.60 14.58 -27.60
C PHE A 252 25.33 15.24 -27.02
N LYS A 253 24.77 16.25 -27.71
CA LYS A 253 23.51 16.88 -27.28
C LYS A 253 22.38 15.87 -27.12
N ARG A 254 22.27 14.86 -28.00
CA ARG A 254 21.21 13.84 -27.94
C ARG A 254 21.29 13.02 -26.66
N ILE A 255 22.48 12.51 -26.32
CA ILE A 255 22.67 11.74 -25.08
C ILE A 255 22.50 12.64 -23.85
N TYR A 256 23.01 13.87 -23.89
CA TYR A 256 22.85 14.85 -22.82
C TYR A 256 21.37 15.14 -22.54
N TYR A 257 20.57 15.44 -23.57
CA TYR A 257 19.14 15.74 -23.38
C TYR A 257 18.37 14.54 -22.86
N MET A 258 18.74 13.31 -23.21
CA MET A 258 18.11 12.11 -22.68
C MET A 258 18.38 11.95 -21.17
N GLU A 259 19.63 12.14 -20.74
CA GLU A 259 19.95 12.11 -19.32
C GLU A 259 19.32 13.27 -18.55
N PHE A 260 19.37 14.47 -19.11
CA PHE A 260 18.72 15.66 -18.57
C PHE A 260 17.22 15.42 -18.35
N ALA A 261 16.52 14.87 -19.36
CA ALA A 261 15.10 14.58 -19.27
C ALA A 261 14.80 13.59 -18.15
N HIS A 262 15.58 12.51 -18.01
CA HIS A 262 15.43 11.55 -16.92
C HIS A 262 15.65 12.19 -15.54
N ARG A 263 16.70 13.00 -15.38
CA ARG A 263 16.98 13.74 -14.13
C ARG A 263 15.88 14.73 -13.78
N MET A 264 15.38 15.49 -14.77
CA MET A 264 14.28 16.44 -14.56
C MET A 264 12.98 15.72 -14.19
N TRP A 265 12.72 14.56 -14.80
CA TRP A 265 11.57 13.74 -14.46
C TRP A 265 11.63 13.23 -13.02
N GLY A 266 12.82 12.82 -12.55
CA GLY A 266 13.06 12.46 -11.15
C GLY A 266 12.77 13.61 -10.18
N ARG A 267 13.24 14.82 -10.49
CA ARG A 267 12.95 16.04 -9.71
C ARG A 267 11.46 16.37 -9.69
N ALA A 268 10.80 16.32 -10.85
CA ALA A 268 9.36 16.53 -10.98
C ALA A 268 8.55 15.51 -10.18
N THR A 269 8.98 14.24 -10.16
CA THR A 269 8.36 13.18 -9.35
C THR A 269 8.41 13.52 -7.86
N GLY A 270 9.55 14.02 -7.38
CA GLY A 270 9.70 14.49 -6.00
C GLY A 270 8.74 15.63 -5.65
N LEU A 271 8.61 16.63 -6.52
CA LEU A 271 7.72 17.78 -6.32
C LEU A 271 6.23 17.38 -6.36
N ILE A 272 5.82 16.58 -7.35
CA ILE A 272 4.45 16.08 -7.52
C ILE A 272 4.04 15.19 -6.34
N PHE A 273 4.98 14.49 -5.73
CA PHE A 273 4.72 13.76 -4.50
C PHE A 273 4.65 14.71 -3.29
N ALA A 274 5.68 15.51 -3.06
CA ALA A 274 5.87 16.29 -1.83
C ALA A 274 4.82 17.40 -1.66
N PHE A 275 4.50 18.15 -2.71
CA PHE A 275 3.59 19.29 -2.59
C PHE A 275 2.16 18.87 -2.16
N PRO A 276 1.50 17.90 -2.83
CA PRO A 276 0.22 17.39 -2.35
C PRO A 276 0.34 16.66 -1.01
N ALA A 277 1.45 15.95 -0.73
CA ALA A 277 1.68 15.32 0.56
C ALA A 277 1.63 16.34 1.71
N CYS A 278 2.38 17.44 1.60
CA CYS A 278 2.39 18.51 2.60
C CYS A 278 1.01 19.15 2.74
N MET A 279 0.32 19.42 1.62
CA MET A 279 -1.03 20.00 1.64
C MET A 279 -2.05 19.08 2.32
N PHE A 280 -2.04 17.78 1.99
CA PHE A 280 -2.92 16.80 2.64
C PHE A 280 -2.58 16.61 4.11
N TRP A 281 -1.30 16.63 4.47
CA TRP A 281 -0.86 16.52 5.86
C TRP A 281 -1.34 17.72 6.68
N TYR A 282 -1.12 18.93 6.19
CA TYR A 282 -1.55 20.17 6.85
C TYR A 282 -3.08 20.24 7.01
N ARG A 283 -3.83 19.77 6.01
CA ARG A 283 -5.30 19.71 6.06
C ARG A 283 -5.86 18.54 6.89
N GLY A 284 -5.01 17.74 7.52
CA GLY A 284 -5.45 16.59 8.33
C GLY A 284 -6.05 15.45 7.51
N PHE A 285 -5.70 15.32 6.24
CA PHE A 285 -6.27 14.30 5.34
C PHE A 285 -5.68 12.90 5.55
N PHE A 286 -4.67 12.75 6.41
CA PHE A 286 -3.99 11.48 6.62
C PHE A 286 -4.31 10.86 7.98
N ASP A 287 -4.75 9.59 7.94
CA ASP A 287 -4.75 8.71 9.10
C ASP A 287 -3.31 8.37 9.55
N LYS A 288 -3.13 7.87 10.77
CA LYS A 288 -1.81 7.53 11.35
C LYS A 288 -1.01 6.58 10.45
N GLY A 289 -1.69 5.60 9.84
CA GLY A 289 -1.05 4.65 8.92
C GLY A 289 -0.59 5.29 7.62
N MET A 290 -1.38 6.20 7.06
CA MET A 290 -1.02 6.94 5.85
C MET A 290 0.14 7.90 6.11
N LYS A 291 0.19 8.57 7.27
CA LYS A 291 1.32 9.43 7.66
C LYS A 291 2.66 8.68 7.59
N ILE A 292 2.71 7.48 8.18
CA ILE A 292 3.90 6.61 8.13
C ILE A 292 4.24 6.25 6.67
N ARG A 293 3.25 5.85 5.87
CA ARG A 293 3.48 5.48 4.47
C ARG A 293 3.98 6.63 3.62
N VAL A 294 3.46 7.84 3.83
CA VAL A 294 3.91 9.04 3.12
C VAL A 294 5.37 9.36 3.46
N ILE A 295 5.77 9.22 4.72
CA ILE A 295 7.18 9.34 5.12
C ILE A 295 8.02 8.29 4.41
N VAL A 296 7.61 7.01 4.45
CA VAL A 296 8.35 5.92 3.78
C VAL A 296 8.48 6.16 2.28
N PHE A 297 7.41 6.57 1.59
CA PHE A 297 7.47 6.87 0.15
C PHE A 297 8.33 8.10 -0.15
N GLY A 298 8.23 9.16 0.66
CA GLY A 298 9.08 10.33 0.54
C GLY A 298 10.56 10.00 0.72
N SER A 299 10.89 9.18 1.72
CA SER A 299 12.25 8.67 1.94
C SER A 299 12.73 7.81 0.79
N LEU A 300 11.88 6.93 0.23
CA LEU A 300 12.23 6.12 -0.94
C LEU A 300 12.49 6.99 -2.18
N ILE A 301 11.69 8.04 -2.42
CA ILE A 301 11.89 8.98 -3.52
C ILE A 301 13.21 9.75 -3.35
N ALA A 302 13.50 10.24 -2.14
CA ALA A 302 14.78 10.88 -1.87
C ALA A 302 15.96 9.91 -2.08
N ALA A 303 15.80 8.67 -1.61
CA ALA A 303 16.78 7.61 -1.81
C ALA A 303 16.95 7.23 -3.29
N GLN A 304 15.91 7.35 -4.14
CA GLN A 304 16.05 7.19 -5.59
C GLN A 304 17.02 8.22 -6.18
N GLY A 305 16.90 9.49 -5.79
CA GLY A 305 17.84 10.53 -6.23
C GLY A 305 19.28 10.23 -5.79
N ALA A 306 19.47 9.83 -4.54
CA ALA A 306 20.78 9.46 -4.00
C ALA A 306 21.37 8.20 -4.68
N LEU A 307 20.55 7.17 -4.91
CA LEU A 307 20.97 5.97 -5.63
C LEU A 307 21.29 6.26 -7.09
N GLY A 308 20.53 7.14 -7.75
CA GLY A 308 20.82 7.59 -9.12
C GLY A 308 22.17 8.30 -9.21
N TRP A 309 22.46 9.22 -8.28
CA TRP A 309 23.78 9.84 -8.16
C TRP A 309 24.90 8.81 -7.95
N TYR A 310 24.70 7.90 -6.99
CA TYR A 310 25.66 6.83 -6.70
C TYR A 310 25.88 5.91 -7.90
N MET A 311 24.85 5.65 -8.68
CA MET A 311 24.88 4.82 -9.88
C MET A 311 25.78 5.42 -10.96
N VAL A 312 25.68 6.73 -11.23
CA VAL A 312 26.52 7.43 -12.22
C VAL A 312 28.00 7.39 -11.82
N LYS A 313 28.31 7.51 -10.52
CA LYS A 313 29.69 7.57 -10.02
C LYS A 313 30.55 6.36 -10.39
N SER A 314 29.97 5.16 -10.62
CA SER A 314 30.78 3.98 -10.99
C SER A 314 31.44 4.10 -12.37
N GLY A 315 30.95 4.97 -13.26
CA GLY A 315 31.48 5.06 -14.63
C GLY A 315 32.44 6.22 -14.89
N LEU A 316 32.68 7.10 -13.91
CA LEU A 316 33.31 8.41 -14.15
C LEU A 316 34.84 8.43 -14.07
N HIS A 317 35.47 7.52 -13.34
CA HIS A 317 36.91 7.58 -13.09
C HIS A 317 37.59 6.25 -13.40
N LYS A 318 38.87 6.30 -13.77
CA LYS A 318 39.64 5.11 -14.19
C LYS A 318 39.76 4.06 -13.08
N ASP A 319 39.76 4.51 -11.82
CA ASP A 319 39.77 3.67 -10.61
C ASP A 319 38.38 3.08 -10.28
N THR A 320 37.30 3.58 -10.88
CA THR A 320 35.93 3.09 -10.65
C THR A 320 35.40 2.18 -11.76
N LEU A 321 36.15 2.00 -12.86
CA LEU A 321 35.77 1.17 -14.00
C LEU A 321 35.56 -0.29 -13.62
N ILE A 322 34.56 -0.92 -14.24
CA ILE A 322 34.22 -2.32 -14.00
C ILE A 322 34.78 -3.13 -15.16
N ASP A 323 35.73 -4.02 -14.87
CA ASP A 323 36.47 -4.80 -15.86
C ASP A 323 37.10 -3.90 -16.95
N GLY A 324 37.55 -2.70 -16.55
CA GLY A 324 38.14 -1.70 -17.43
C GLY A 324 37.15 -0.94 -18.32
N ARG A 325 35.83 -1.18 -18.19
CA ARG A 325 34.79 -0.52 -18.97
C ARG A 325 34.17 0.66 -18.24
N ALA A 326 33.93 1.73 -18.98
CA ALA A 326 33.19 2.91 -18.55
C ALA A 326 31.68 2.63 -18.56
N SER A 327 31.17 1.94 -17.55
CA SER A 327 29.76 1.59 -17.46
C SER A 327 29.21 1.70 -16.04
N VAL A 328 27.88 1.75 -15.96
CA VAL A 328 27.17 1.70 -14.70
C VAL A 328 27.21 0.28 -14.12
N SER A 329 27.51 0.17 -12.83
CA SER A 329 27.51 -1.12 -12.12
C SER A 329 26.18 -1.85 -12.23
N PRO A 330 26.17 -3.13 -12.65
CA PRO A 330 24.95 -3.95 -12.68
C PRO A 330 24.25 -4.03 -11.32
N TYR A 331 25.02 -4.07 -10.22
CA TYR A 331 24.49 -4.06 -8.86
C TYR A 331 23.78 -2.75 -8.52
N ARG A 332 24.37 -1.60 -8.88
CA ARG A 332 23.77 -0.28 -8.64
C ARG A 332 22.52 -0.08 -9.49
N LEU A 333 22.56 -0.52 -10.74
CA LEU A 333 21.41 -0.51 -11.64
C LEU A 333 20.27 -1.39 -11.11
N ALA A 334 20.57 -2.62 -10.69
CA ALA A 334 19.58 -3.52 -10.09
C ALA A 334 18.98 -2.97 -8.80
N ALA A 335 19.79 -2.36 -7.93
CA ALA A 335 19.31 -1.71 -6.72
C ALA A 335 18.39 -0.52 -7.02
N HIS A 336 18.79 0.34 -7.97
CA HIS A 336 18.00 1.50 -8.38
C HIS A 336 16.66 1.08 -9.00
N LEU A 337 16.67 0.17 -9.98
CA LEU A 337 15.45 -0.35 -10.60
C LEU A 337 14.56 -1.09 -9.59
N GLY A 338 15.14 -1.99 -8.78
CA GLY A 338 14.39 -2.78 -7.80
C GLY A 338 13.69 -1.89 -6.76
N THR A 339 14.38 -0.89 -6.23
CA THR A 339 13.78 0.06 -5.27
C THR A 339 12.73 0.97 -5.91
N ALA A 340 12.88 1.35 -7.19
CA ALA A 340 11.83 2.03 -7.95
C ALA A 340 10.57 1.17 -8.12
N PHE A 341 10.72 -0.13 -8.38
CA PHE A 341 9.60 -1.08 -8.45
C PHE A 341 8.90 -1.28 -7.09
N VAL A 342 9.64 -1.27 -5.98
CA VAL A 342 9.08 -1.29 -4.62
C VAL A 342 8.25 -0.02 -4.36
N LEU A 343 8.81 1.16 -4.66
CA LEU A 343 8.11 2.44 -4.54
C LEU A 343 6.83 2.45 -5.38
N TYR A 344 6.93 2.06 -6.65
CA TYR A 344 5.81 1.96 -7.58
C TYR A 344 4.70 1.06 -7.02
N SER A 345 5.06 -0.14 -6.57
CA SER A 345 4.12 -1.12 -6.00
C SER A 345 3.42 -0.57 -4.76
N GLY A 346 4.17 0.08 -3.88
CA GLY A 346 3.65 0.70 -2.67
C GLY A 346 2.64 1.82 -2.97
N LEU A 347 2.99 2.74 -3.86
CA LEU A 347 2.12 3.85 -4.27
C LEU A 347 0.85 3.33 -4.95
N LEU A 348 0.98 2.42 -5.92
CA LEU A 348 -0.14 1.88 -6.68
C LEU A 348 -1.08 1.06 -5.78
N TRP A 349 -0.54 0.18 -4.95
CA TRP A 349 -1.34 -0.60 -4.00
C TRP A 349 -2.14 0.29 -3.04
N ASN A 350 -1.53 1.37 -2.57
CA ASN A 350 -2.21 2.33 -1.69
C ASN A 350 -3.25 3.16 -2.43
N SER A 351 -3.06 3.45 -3.71
CA SER A 351 -4.08 4.12 -4.54
C SER A 351 -5.37 3.30 -4.62
N PHE A 352 -5.27 1.97 -4.71
CA PHE A 352 -6.42 1.06 -4.74
C PHE A 352 -7.25 1.13 -3.46
N LYS A 353 -6.64 1.42 -2.29
CA LYS A 353 -7.36 1.66 -1.02
C LYS A 353 -8.47 2.69 -1.18
N TYR A 354 -8.20 3.74 -1.95
CA TYR A 354 -9.07 4.90 -2.09
C TYR A 354 -9.90 4.90 -3.38
N LEU A 355 -9.35 4.34 -4.47
CA LEU A 355 -9.99 4.37 -5.79
C LEU A 355 -10.85 3.13 -6.08
N SER A 356 -10.52 1.98 -5.50
CA SER A 356 -11.27 0.75 -5.77
C SER A 356 -12.57 0.74 -4.98
N LYS A 357 -13.68 0.76 -5.70
CA LYS A 357 -15.01 0.46 -5.12
C LYS A 357 -15.02 -1.00 -4.66
N PRO A 358 -15.57 -1.34 -3.48
CA PRO A 358 -15.81 -2.73 -3.13
C PRO A 358 -16.73 -3.37 -4.17
N ASP A 359 -16.42 -4.58 -4.62
CA ASP A 359 -17.40 -5.39 -5.36
C ASP A 359 -18.50 -5.75 -4.37
N ILE A 360 -19.77 -5.44 -4.68
CA ILE A 360 -20.92 -5.51 -3.77
C ILE A 360 -21.32 -6.97 -3.43
N TYR A 361 -20.58 -7.98 -3.87
CA TYR A 361 -20.92 -9.38 -3.58
C TYR A 361 -20.15 -9.91 -2.37
N SER A 362 -20.90 -10.07 -1.28
CA SER A 362 -20.49 -10.58 0.04
C SER A 362 -20.48 -12.12 0.16
N SER A 363 -20.79 -12.86 -0.91
CA SER A 363 -21.00 -14.32 -0.84
C SER A 363 -19.86 -15.16 -1.43
N THR A 364 -19.00 -14.60 -2.28
CA THR A 364 -17.84 -15.32 -2.80
C THR A 364 -16.78 -15.37 -1.72
N ARG A 365 -16.50 -16.57 -1.22
CA ARG A 365 -15.34 -16.80 -0.36
C ARG A 365 -14.25 -17.49 -1.18
N VAL A 366 -13.00 -17.07 -0.97
CA VAL A 366 -11.86 -17.60 -1.71
C VAL A 366 -10.92 -18.29 -0.72
N PRO A 367 -10.47 -19.53 -0.98
CA PRO A 367 -9.48 -20.19 -0.13
C PRO A 367 -8.24 -19.32 0.07
N ARG A 368 -7.72 -19.26 1.30
CA ARG A 368 -6.54 -18.44 1.66
C ARG A 368 -5.34 -18.69 0.75
N GLY A 369 -5.19 -19.91 0.23
CA GLY A 369 -4.12 -20.30 -0.70
C GLY A 369 -4.04 -19.45 -1.96
N TRP A 370 -5.16 -18.97 -2.51
CA TRP A 370 -5.14 -18.13 -3.72
C TRP A 370 -4.55 -16.74 -3.47
N ALA A 371 -4.88 -16.13 -2.33
CA ALA A 371 -4.29 -14.86 -1.94
C ALA A 371 -2.77 -15.00 -1.71
N MET A 372 -2.34 -16.11 -1.09
CA MET A 372 -0.91 -16.42 -0.94
C MET A 372 -0.23 -16.69 -2.29
N GLY A 373 -0.91 -17.37 -3.21
CA GLY A 373 -0.43 -17.62 -4.56
C GLY A 373 -0.12 -16.32 -5.31
N VAL A 374 -0.99 -15.30 -5.21
CA VAL A 374 -0.71 -13.99 -5.83
C VAL A 374 0.52 -13.32 -5.20
N HIS A 375 0.74 -13.43 -3.89
CA HIS A 375 1.97 -12.92 -3.28
C HIS A 375 3.22 -13.68 -3.77
N GLY A 376 3.11 -14.98 -4.02
CA GLY A 376 4.15 -15.77 -4.69
C GLY A 376 4.43 -15.25 -6.10
N LEU A 377 3.40 -15.01 -6.90
CA LEU A 377 3.55 -14.44 -8.25
C LEU A 377 4.19 -13.05 -8.22
N LEU A 378 3.76 -12.17 -7.31
CA LEU A 378 4.35 -10.84 -7.14
C LEU A 378 5.86 -10.93 -6.83
N SER A 379 6.24 -11.84 -5.96
CA SER A 379 7.64 -12.06 -5.59
C SER A 379 8.45 -12.58 -6.78
N LEU A 380 7.90 -13.54 -7.52
CA LEU A 380 8.55 -14.12 -8.70
C LEU A 380 8.70 -13.09 -9.84
N ILE A 381 7.67 -12.27 -10.09
CA ILE A 381 7.74 -11.16 -11.05
C ILE A 381 8.82 -10.17 -10.63
N PHE A 382 8.87 -9.80 -9.35
CA PHE A 382 9.89 -8.88 -8.82
C PHE A 382 11.31 -9.41 -9.00
N VAL A 383 11.56 -10.68 -8.64
CA VAL A 383 12.87 -11.33 -8.84
C VAL A 383 13.25 -11.37 -10.32
N THR A 384 12.29 -11.66 -11.20
CA THR A 384 12.52 -11.68 -12.65
C THR A 384 12.90 -10.30 -13.20
N VAL A 385 12.25 -9.23 -12.73
CA VAL A 385 12.59 -7.83 -13.06
C VAL A 385 14.01 -7.51 -12.60
N VAL A 386 14.37 -7.84 -11.36
CA VAL A 386 15.71 -7.58 -10.82
C VAL A 386 16.78 -8.35 -11.61
N ALA A 387 16.53 -9.61 -11.96
CA ALA A 387 17.40 -10.38 -12.85
C ALA A 387 17.56 -9.71 -14.23
N GLY A 388 16.48 -9.13 -14.77
CA GLY A 388 16.52 -8.37 -16.02
C GLY A 388 17.40 -7.12 -15.93
N ALA A 389 17.51 -6.48 -14.76
CA ALA A 389 18.41 -5.36 -14.54
C ALA A 389 19.90 -5.77 -14.66
N PHE A 390 20.25 -6.97 -14.20
CA PHE A 390 21.60 -7.51 -14.40
C PHE A 390 21.86 -7.82 -15.88
N VAL A 391 20.87 -8.37 -16.61
CA VAL A 391 20.98 -8.60 -18.06
C VAL A 391 21.25 -7.29 -18.79
N ALA A 392 20.50 -6.23 -18.48
CA ALA A 392 20.71 -4.91 -19.07
C ALA A 392 22.06 -4.31 -18.63
N GLY A 393 22.44 -4.45 -17.37
CA GLY A 393 23.68 -3.90 -16.81
C GLY A 393 24.94 -4.47 -17.45
N LEU A 394 24.95 -5.77 -17.73
CA LEU A 394 26.08 -6.49 -18.35
C LEU A 394 26.02 -6.50 -19.90
N ASP A 395 25.02 -5.85 -20.50
CA ASP A 395 24.70 -5.97 -21.93
C ASP A 395 24.54 -7.45 -22.37
N ALA A 396 24.11 -8.31 -21.43
CA ALA A 396 24.06 -9.76 -21.60
C ALA A 396 22.98 -10.19 -22.61
N GLY A 397 22.06 -9.30 -22.98
CA GLY A 397 21.08 -9.53 -24.05
C GLY A 397 21.72 -9.81 -25.41
N LEU A 398 22.96 -9.37 -25.64
CA LEU A 398 23.67 -9.51 -26.91
C LEU A 398 24.49 -10.81 -27.04
N VAL A 399 24.64 -11.59 -25.95
CA VAL A 399 25.57 -12.73 -25.90
C VAL A 399 25.08 -13.90 -26.77
N TYR A 400 23.89 -14.44 -26.49
CA TYR A 400 23.27 -15.49 -27.32
C TYR A 400 21.95 -15.04 -27.95
N PRO A 401 21.93 -14.48 -29.17
CA PRO A 401 20.71 -14.00 -29.83
C PRO A 401 19.83 -15.14 -30.41
N THR A 402 19.77 -16.28 -29.73
CA THR A 402 19.05 -17.50 -30.14
C THR A 402 18.08 -17.95 -29.05
N PHE A 403 16.99 -18.61 -29.43
CA PHE A 403 15.97 -19.17 -28.53
C PHE A 403 15.33 -20.40 -29.18
N PRO A 404 14.97 -21.47 -28.45
CA PRO A 404 15.04 -21.64 -26.99
C PRO A 404 16.44 -22.02 -26.47
N LYS A 405 17.30 -22.58 -27.32
CA LYS A 405 18.69 -22.86 -26.99
C LYS A 405 19.54 -21.59 -26.97
N MET A 406 20.69 -21.65 -26.31
CA MET A 406 21.74 -20.64 -26.32
C MET A 406 22.88 -21.15 -27.21
N GLY A 407 22.85 -20.76 -28.48
CA GLY A 407 23.65 -21.41 -29.52
C GLY A 407 23.17 -22.85 -29.73
N ASP A 408 24.11 -23.79 -29.73
CA ASP A 408 23.80 -25.22 -29.87
C ASP A 408 23.44 -25.91 -28.54
N HIS A 409 23.51 -25.18 -27.42
CA HIS A 409 23.42 -25.73 -26.06
C HIS A 409 22.13 -25.31 -25.33
N TRP A 410 21.62 -26.20 -24.48
CA TRP A 410 20.55 -25.86 -23.53
C TRP A 410 21.09 -25.09 -22.32
N ILE A 411 22.25 -25.49 -21.82
CA ILE A 411 23.02 -24.79 -20.80
C ILE A 411 24.39 -24.50 -21.43
N PRO A 412 24.75 -23.22 -21.63
CA PRO A 412 26.05 -22.86 -22.21
C PRO A 412 27.22 -23.39 -21.35
N PRO A 413 28.30 -23.87 -21.96
CA PRO A 413 29.48 -24.35 -21.23
C PRO A 413 30.13 -23.26 -20.37
N GLU A 414 30.02 -21.99 -20.77
CA GLU A 414 30.56 -20.82 -20.08
C GLU A 414 29.75 -20.41 -18.84
N TYR A 415 28.63 -21.09 -18.54
CA TYR A 415 27.77 -20.75 -17.39
C TYR A 415 28.56 -20.71 -16.06
N SER A 416 29.58 -21.56 -15.92
CA SER A 416 30.38 -21.69 -14.69
C SER A 416 31.81 -21.13 -14.81
N ALA A 417 32.05 -20.24 -15.79
CA ALA A 417 33.39 -19.77 -16.13
C ALA A 417 34.09 -18.94 -15.05
N LEU A 418 33.35 -18.22 -14.19
CA LEU A 418 33.94 -17.37 -13.15
C LEU A 418 34.18 -18.12 -11.83
N SER A 419 35.26 -17.76 -11.15
CA SER A 419 35.56 -18.16 -9.78
C SER A 419 35.64 -16.94 -8.85
N PRO A 420 35.13 -17.01 -7.60
CA PRO A 420 34.31 -18.09 -7.04
C PRO A 420 32.94 -18.26 -7.73
N TRP A 421 32.37 -19.47 -7.66
CA TRP A 421 31.25 -19.91 -8.50
C TRP A 421 30.02 -18.98 -8.45
N TYR A 422 29.73 -18.37 -7.30
CA TYR A 422 28.54 -17.52 -7.11
C TYR A 422 28.60 -16.23 -7.95
N ARG A 423 29.79 -15.79 -8.38
CA ARG A 423 29.94 -14.62 -9.27
C ARG A 423 29.24 -14.84 -10.60
N ASN A 424 29.12 -16.09 -11.07
CA ASN A 424 28.40 -16.38 -12.30
C ASN A 424 26.92 -15.95 -12.24
N MET A 425 26.31 -15.92 -11.06
CA MET A 425 24.91 -15.52 -10.93
C MET A 425 24.66 -14.04 -11.22
N PHE A 426 25.69 -13.19 -11.12
CA PHE A 426 25.54 -11.72 -11.13
C PHE A 426 26.49 -10.99 -12.07
N GLU A 427 27.62 -11.58 -12.42
CA GLU A 427 28.72 -10.94 -13.17
C GLU A 427 29.05 -11.66 -14.47
N ASN A 428 28.70 -12.94 -14.62
CA ASN A 428 28.88 -13.66 -15.88
C ASN A 428 27.70 -13.36 -16.82
N PRO A 429 27.92 -12.67 -17.97
CA PRO A 429 26.84 -12.32 -18.88
C PRO A 429 26.06 -13.54 -19.39
N VAL A 430 26.74 -14.65 -19.66
CA VAL A 430 26.13 -15.89 -20.17
C VAL A 430 25.16 -16.47 -19.13
N ALA A 431 25.63 -16.60 -17.88
CA ALA A 431 24.84 -17.16 -16.80
C ALA A 431 23.69 -16.24 -16.37
N VAL A 432 23.92 -14.92 -16.31
CA VAL A 432 22.87 -13.93 -16.04
C VAL A 432 21.78 -13.97 -17.12
N GLN A 433 22.16 -14.06 -18.39
CA GLN A 433 21.22 -14.19 -19.50
C GLN A 433 20.41 -15.49 -19.39
N PHE A 434 21.07 -16.63 -19.15
CA PHE A 434 20.40 -17.92 -18.95
C PHE A 434 19.41 -17.88 -17.77
N ASN A 435 19.87 -17.40 -16.61
CA ASN A 435 19.05 -17.32 -15.39
C ASN A 435 17.81 -16.47 -15.60
N HIS A 436 17.93 -15.32 -16.28
CA HIS A 436 16.79 -14.48 -16.58
C HIS A 436 15.80 -15.16 -17.55
N ARG A 437 16.26 -15.91 -18.55
CA ARG A 437 15.37 -16.69 -19.43
C ARG A 437 14.57 -17.74 -18.65
N VAL A 438 15.26 -18.49 -17.78
CA VAL A 438 14.61 -19.50 -16.94
C VAL A 438 13.60 -18.86 -15.99
N LEU A 439 13.95 -17.74 -15.35
CA LEU A 439 13.03 -16.98 -14.50
C LEU A 439 11.83 -16.43 -15.29
N GLY A 440 12.05 -15.93 -16.51
CA GLY A 440 10.99 -15.45 -17.40
C GLY A 440 10.01 -16.55 -17.81
N LEU A 441 10.51 -17.73 -18.18
CA LEU A 441 9.69 -18.90 -18.49
C LEU A 441 8.96 -19.42 -17.25
N THR A 442 9.63 -19.49 -16.10
CA THR A 442 9.03 -19.91 -14.83
C THR A 442 7.93 -18.95 -14.39
N THR A 443 8.13 -17.64 -14.56
CA THR A 443 7.12 -16.60 -14.29
C THR A 443 5.92 -16.78 -15.20
N THR A 444 6.14 -16.96 -16.51
CA THR A 444 5.09 -17.20 -17.49
C THR A 444 4.28 -18.45 -17.14
N ALA A 445 4.95 -19.57 -16.90
CA ALA A 445 4.30 -20.82 -16.52
C ALA A 445 3.50 -20.68 -15.22
N SER A 446 4.07 -20.03 -14.19
CA SER A 446 3.41 -19.84 -12.89
C SER A 446 2.17 -18.96 -13.00
N VAL A 447 2.25 -17.85 -13.75
CA VAL A 447 1.10 -16.96 -13.97
C VAL A 447 -0.01 -17.65 -14.76
N LEU A 448 0.34 -18.39 -15.81
CA LEU A 448 -0.64 -19.14 -16.61
C LEU A 448 -1.26 -20.29 -15.81
N ALA A 449 -0.45 -21.07 -15.08
CA ALA A 449 -0.92 -22.13 -14.21
C ALA A 449 -1.86 -21.60 -13.13
N PHE A 450 -1.50 -20.50 -12.45
CA PHE A 450 -2.38 -19.82 -11.51
C PHE A 450 -3.69 -19.40 -12.18
N SER A 451 -3.60 -18.79 -13.37
CA SER A 451 -4.77 -18.27 -14.08
C SER A 451 -5.73 -19.40 -14.48
N LEU A 452 -5.21 -20.49 -15.04
CA LEU A 452 -5.97 -21.68 -15.42
C LEU A 452 -6.57 -22.39 -14.20
N ALA A 453 -5.76 -22.65 -13.17
CA ALA A 453 -6.24 -23.33 -11.97
C ALA A 453 -7.31 -22.50 -11.23
N SER A 454 -7.22 -21.16 -11.28
CA SER A 454 -8.23 -20.28 -10.69
C SER A 454 -9.53 -20.19 -11.47
N LEU A 455 -9.64 -20.78 -12.67
CA LEU A 455 -10.92 -20.87 -13.40
C LEU A 455 -11.94 -21.71 -12.63
N SER A 456 -11.48 -22.66 -11.81
CA SER A 456 -12.32 -23.45 -10.91
C SER A 456 -12.92 -22.63 -9.76
N VAL A 457 -12.43 -21.40 -9.54
CA VAL A 457 -12.83 -20.52 -8.43
C VAL A 457 -13.62 -19.33 -8.97
N LYS A 458 -14.76 -19.06 -8.34
CA LYS A 458 -15.58 -17.88 -8.67
C LYS A 458 -14.94 -16.62 -8.10
N PHE A 459 -14.12 -15.95 -8.90
CA PHE A 459 -13.65 -14.60 -8.60
C PHE A 459 -14.71 -13.55 -8.94
N GLY A 460 -14.73 -12.45 -8.17
CA GLY A 460 -15.51 -11.27 -8.54
C GLY A 460 -15.05 -10.70 -9.89
N ARG A 461 -15.94 -9.95 -10.58
CA ARG A 461 -15.69 -9.46 -11.95
C ARG A 461 -14.34 -8.76 -12.09
N ARG A 462 -13.98 -7.89 -11.13
CA ARG A 462 -12.69 -7.16 -11.19
C ARG A 462 -11.49 -8.07 -11.01
N ALA A 463 -11.54 -9.02 -10.08
CA ALA A 463 -10.48 -10.00 -9.89
C ALA A 463 -10.34 -10.92 -11.11
N ALA A 464 -11.46 -11.36 -11.70
CA ALA A 464 -11.45 -12.15 -12.94
C ALA A 464 -10.85 -11.37 -14.12
N THR A 465 -11.22 -10.10 -14.28
CA THR A 465 -10.62 -9.21 -15.29
C THR A 465 -9.11 -9.03 -15.05
N ALA A 466 -8.70 -8.74 -13.82
CA ALA A 466 -7.29 -8.58 -13.47
C ALA A 466 -6.48 -9.85 -13.77
N ARG A 467 -7.02 -11.03 -13.42
CA ARG A 467 -6.41 -12.32 -13.77
C ARG A 467 -6.27 -12.51 -15.28
N ASN A 468 -7.32 -12.25 -16.06
CA ASN A 468 -7.28 -12.45 -17.52
C ASN A 468 -6.27 -11.50 -18.18
N LEU A 469 -6.22 -10.24 -17.74
CA LEU A 469 -5.24 -9.27 -18.22
C LEU A 469 -3.81 -9.65 -17.80
N LEU A 470 -3.63 -10.17 -16.58
CA LEU A 470 -2.35 -10.70 -16.11
C LEU A 470 -1.87 -11.86 -17.01
N ALA A 471 -2.76 -12.80 -17.35
CA ALA A 471 -2.46 -13.93 -18.23
C ALA A 471 -2.11 -13.48 -19.66
N ALA A 472 -2.87 -12.54 -20.23
CA ALA A 472 -2.58 -12.00 -21.55
C ALA A 472 -1.24 -11.23 -21.58
N MET A 473 -1.01 -10.40 -20.56
CA MET A 473 0.20 -9.58 -20.45
C MET A 473 1.45 -10.44 -20.24
N VAL A 474 1.39 -11.57 -19.52
CA VAL A 474 2.58 -12.42 -19.33
C VAL A 474 3.02 -13.09 -20.62
N ILE A 475 2.07 -13.49 -21.48
CA ILE A 475 2.36 -14.02 -22.82
C ILE A 475 3.01 -12.92 -23.67
N PHE A 476 2.41 -11.73 -23.69
CA PHE A 476 2.97 -10.60 -24.41
C PHE A 476 4.37 -10.21 -23.92
N GLN A 477 4.59 -10.24 -22.60
CA GLN A 477 5.88 -9.95 -21.98
C GLN A 477 6.95 -10.98 -22.36
N ALA A 478 6.61 -12.27 -22.37
CA ALA A 478 7.51 -13.33 -22.82
C ALA A 478 7.86 -13.17 -24.31
N SER A 479 6.86 -12.91 -25.16
CA SER A 479 7.07 -12.63 -26.58
C SER A 479 7.95 -11.40 -26.80
N LEU A 480 7.76 -10.31 -26.04
CA LEU A 480 8.63 -9.14 -26.09
C LEU A 480 10.07 -9.47 -25.67
N GLY A 481 10.26 -10.28 -24.63
CA GLY A 481 11.59 -10.68 -24.16
C GLY A 481 12.34 -11.53 -25.18
N ILE A 482 11.66 -12.52 -25.77
CA ILE A 482 12.19 -13.35 -26.85
C ILE A 482 12.48 -12.51 -28.09
N GLY A 483 11.56 -11.60 -28.48
CA GLY A 483 11.79 -10.69 -29.59
C GLY A 483 13.00 -9.77 -29.34
N THR A 484 13.11 -9.19 -28.15
CA THR A 484 14.23 -8.30 -27.79
C THR A 484 15.56 -9.03 -27.97
N LEU A 485 15.59 -10.31 -27.64
CA LEU A 485 16.75 -11.16 -27.83
C LEU A 485 17.05 -11.45 -29.31
N LEU A 486 16.06 -11.94 -30.06
CA LEU A 486 16.23 -12.37 -31.45
C LEU A 486 16.58 -11.22 -32.40
N TYR A 487 16.10 -10.00 -32.10
CA TYR A 487 16.38 -8.81 -32.90
C TYR A 487 17.59 -8.00 -32.39
N HIS A 488 18.45 -8.59 -31.56
CA HIS A 488 19.67 -7.94 -31.05
C HIS A 488 19.42 -6.66 -30.24
N VAL A 489 18.47 -6.72 -29.32
CA VAL A 489 18.14 -5.68 -28.33
C VAL A 489 17.83 -4.30 -28.95
N PRO A 490 16.87 -4.17 -29.89
CA PRO A 490 16.48 -2.85 -30.40
C PRO A 490 15.93 -1.99 -29.26
N VAL A 491 16.38 -0.74 -29.16
CA VAL A 491 16.00 0.18 -28.07
C VAL A 491 14.49 0.25 -27.83
N PRO A 492 13.62 0.39 -28.87
CA PRO A 492 12.18 0.44 -28.64
C PRO A 492 11.62 -0.87 -28.05
N MET A 493 12.14 -2.03 -28.46
CA MET A 493 11.66 -3.33 -28.01
C MET A 493 12.14 -3.63 -26.59
N ALA A 494 13.40 -3.32 -26.28
CA ALA A 494 13.95 -3.44 -24.93
C ALA A 494 13.25 -2.50 -23.94
N ALA A 495 13.00 -1.25 -24.35
CA ALA A 495 12.22 -0.29 -23.56
C ALA A 495 10.76 -0.76 -23.37
N ALA A 496 10.14 -1.31 -24.41
CA ALA A 496 8.80 -1.90 -24.32
C ALA A 496 8.77 -3.11 -23.38
N HIS A 497 9.77 -3.99 -23.42
CA HIS A 497 9.88 -5.12 -22.51
C HIS A 497 10.03 -4.65 -21.06
N GLN A 498 10.91 -3.67 -20.78
CA GLN A 498 11.02 -3.10 -19.44
C GLN A 498 9.70 -2.47 -18.97
N SER A 499 9.05 -1.66 -19.82
CA SER A 499 7.78 -1.00 -19.53
C SER A 499 6.64 -2.01 -19.32
N GLY A 500 6.60 -3.06 -20.13
CA GLY A 500 5.63 -4.16 -20.04
C GLY A 500 5.71 -4.90 -18.70
N SER A 501 6.89 -4.99 -18.09
CA SER A 501 7.03 -5.60 -16.76
C SER A 501 6.31 -4.81 -15.66
N LEU A 502 6.23 -3.47 -15.76
CA LEU A 502 5.42 -2.64 -14.85
C LEU A 502 3.93 -2.88 -15.05
N VAL A 503 3.48 -3.05 -16.30
CA VAL A 503 2.08 -3.36 -16.62
C VAL A 503 1.70 -4.73 -16.08
N LEU A 504 2.57 -5.73 -16.26
CA LEU A 504 2.40 -7.06 -15.70
C LEU A 504 2.28 -7.02 -14.17
N LEU A 505 3.19 -6.31 -13.50
CA LEU A 505 3.17 -6.11 -12.06
C LEU A 505 1.89 -5.38 -11.60
N SER A 506 1.41 -4.41 -12.37
CA SER A 506 0.16 -3.68 -12.08
C SER A 506 -1.05 -4.60 -12.04
N PHE A 507 -1.18 -5.50 -13.03
CA PHE A 507 -2.27 -6.47 -13.05
C PHE A 507 -2.17 -7.46 -11.89
N ALA A 508 -0.96 -7.90 -11.53
CA ALA A 508 -0.75 -8.77 -10.37
C ALA A 508 -1.11 -8.06 -9.04
N LEU A 509 -0.70 -6.80 -8.87
CA LEU A 509 -1.06 -5.98 -7.71
C LEU A 509 -2.57 -5.75 -7.64
N TRP A 510 -3.21 -5.47 -8.77
CA TRP A 510 -4.66 -5.27 -8.84
C TRP A 510 -5.41 -6.55 -8.48
N LEU A 511 -4.99 -7.71 -9.00
CA LEU A 511 -5.55 -9.00 -8.64
C LEU A 511 -5.40 -9.28 -7.14
N GLY A 512 -4.19 -9.13 -6.61
CA GLY A 512 -3.90 -9.35 -5.19
C GLY A 512 -4.69 -8.43 -4.27
N TYR A 513 -4.87 -7.17 -4.68
CA TYR A 513 -5.67 -6.21 -3.92
C TYR A 513 -7.15 -6.61 -3.86
N ASN A 514 -7.72 -7.06 -4.98
CA ASN A 514 -9.11 -7.55 -4.99
C ASN A 514 -9.26 -8.80 -4.13
N LEU A 515 -8.37 -9.80 -4.26
CA LEU A 515 -8.45 -11.02 -3.44
C LEU A 515 -8.25 -10.77 -1.95
N LYS A 516 -7.47 -9.75 -1.56
CA LYS A 516 -7.30 -9.37 -0.15
C LYS A 516 -8.63 -8.92 0.49
N ARG A 517 -9.55 -8.34 -0.28
CA ARG A 517 -10.84 -7.83 0.23
C ARG A 517 -11.92 -8.90 0.32
N VAL A 518 -11.66 -10.09 -0.20
CA VAL A 518 -12.63 -11.20 -0.18
C VAL A 518 -12.51 -11.97 1.14
N PRO A 519 -13.63 -12.33 1.79
CA PRO A 519 -13.62 -13.23 2.95
C PRO A 519 -12.94 -14.56 2.61
N LYS A 520 -12.07 -15.04 3.50
CA LYS A 520 -11.33 -16.29 3.29
C LYS A 520 -12.13 -17.47 3.87
N ILE A 521 -12.11 -18.62 3.17
CA ILE A 521 -12.52 -19.92 3.74
C ILE A 521 -11.32 -20.51 4.45
#